data_AF-A0A970KGZ6-F1
#
_entry.id   AF-A0A970KGZ6-F1
#
_cell.length_a   1.000
_cell.length_b   1.000
_cell.length_c   1.000
_cell.angle_alpha   90.00
_cell.angle_beta   90.00
_cell.angle_gamma   90.00
#
_symmetry.space_group_name_H-M   'P 1'
#
loop_
_entity.id
_entity.type
_entity.pdbx_description
1 polymer ?
#
loop_
_entity_poly.entity_id
_entity_poly.type
_entity_poly.pdbx_seq_one_letter_code
_entity_poly.pdbx_strand_id
1 'polypeptide(L)'
;MIAEEYVTVPQDAYYDEATGELHGEVVGTWVDVAATVANILAAAPGERVQLVVLDVLPTIRRSLFEPVYRGNPERPYVSLAINVDWGQEILPKMLDVLDQHQVAATFFLTGRWAQANPALAKMIASRGHEIGNHGYWHAHPNSLSAKDLEKLIVDNENLLDELTGQSNKLFAPPYGEFNERVLATAASLGYRTILWSLDTRDWQDPSPQEIVNRIVPKAENGSIILMHPKANTVQALPQLIKGLREKNLRLVPVGELLWHD
;
A
#
# COMPACT_ATOMS: atom_id res chain seq x y z
N MET A 1 -43.21 8.86 -2.33
CA MET A 1 -42.12 8.21 -1.58
C MET A 1 -41.06 9.27 -1.34
N ILE A 2 -40.65 9.44 -0.09
CA ILE A 2 -39.57 10.36 0.30
C ILE A 2 -38.25 9.58 0.18
N ALA A 3 -37.27 10.13 -0.53
CA ALA A 3 -35.99 9.48 -0.83
C ALA A 3 -35.21 9.04 0.42
N GLU A 4 -35.51 9.64 1.58
CA GLU A 4 -34.88 9.37 2.88
C GLU A 4 -35.00 7.91 3.34
N GLU A 5 -36.06 7.19 2.97
CA GLU A 5 -36.24 5.77 3.32
C GLU A 5 -35.27 4.83 2.60
N TYR A 6 -34.60 5.32 1.55
CA TYR A 6 -33.69 4.55 0.68
C TYR A 6 -32.22 4.91 0.87
N VAL A 7 -31.93 5.88 1.73
CA VAL A 7 -30.57 6.28 2.07
C VAL A 7 -30.15 5.57 3.35
N THR A 8 -29.11 4.75 3.27
CA THR A 8 -28.50 4.11 4.43
C THR A 8 -27.05 4.55 4.56
N VAL A 9 -26.64 4.91 5.77
CA VAL A 9 -25.25 5.34 6.04
C VAL A 9 -24.37 4.09 6.10
N PRO A 10 -23.25 4.05 5.34
CA PRO A 10 -22.32 2.92 5.44
C PRO A 10 -21.70 2.83 6.83
N GLN A 11 -21.37 1.61 7.25
CA GLN A 11 -20.68 1.37 8.52
C GLN A 11 -19.33 0.73 8.25
N ASP A 12 -18.29 1.30 8.85
CA ASP A 12 -16.92 0.82 8.76
C ASP A 12 -16.75 -0.53 9.45
N ALA A 13 -15.90 -1.38 8.89
CA ALA A 13 -15.39 -2.55 9.58
C ALA A 13 -14.54 -2.12 10.78
N TYR A 14 -14.62 -2.86 11.88
CA TYR A 14 -13.82 -2.58 13.07
C TYR A 14 -13.45 -3.86 13.82
N TYR A 15 -12.34 -3.80 14.55
CA TYR A 15 -11.91 -4.87 15.43
C TYR A 15 -12.31 -4.52 16.87
N ASP A 16 -13.06 -5.40 17.52
CA ASP A 16 -13.44 -5.26 18.92
C ASP A 16 -12.35 -5.88 19.81
N GLU A 17 -11.56 -5.03 20.47
CA GLU A 17 -10.48 -5.49 21.35
C GLU A 17 -10.98 -6.25 22.59
N ALA A 18 -12.23 -6.02 23.03
CA ALA A 18 -12.78 -6.69 24.20
C ALA A 18 -13.19 -8.13 23.91
N THR A 19 -13.67 -8.40 22.69
CA THR A 19 -14.13 -9.72 22.25
C THR A 19 -13.10 -10.45 21.38
N GLY A 20 -12.18 -9.73 20.75
CA GLY A 20 -11.26 -10.24 19.74
C GLY A 20 -11.91 -10.48 18.38
N GLU A 21 -13.11 -9.95 18.14
CA GLU A 21 -13.87 -10.19 16.92
C GLU A 21 -13.69 -9.07 15.88
N LEU A 22 -13.51 -9.46 14.62
CA LEU A 22 -13.54 -8.54 13.48
C LEU A 22 -14.98 -8.43 12.95
N HIS A 23 -15.58 -7.27 13.14
CA HIS A 23 -16.88 -6.94 12.57
C HIS A 23 -16.70 -6.42 11.14
N GLY A 24 -17.41 -7.05 10.20
CA GLY A 24 -17.38 -6.66 8.79
C GLY A 24 -18.12 -5.35 8.54
N GLU A 25 -17.81 -4.73 7.42
CA GLU A 25 -18.43 -3.49 6.99
C GLU A 25 -19.88 -3.67 6.51
N VAL A 26 -20.67 -2.60 6.58
CA VAL A 26 -22.02 -2.53 6.00
C VAL A 26 -22.02 -1.50 4.88
N VAL A 27 -22.40 -1.93 3.67
CA VAL A 27 -22.55 -1.05 2.50
C VAL A 27 -23.80 -0.19 2.68
N GLY A 28 -23.63 1.12 2.52
CA GLY A 28 -24.71 2.09 2.54
C GLY A 28 -25.33 2.24 1.16
N THR A 29 -26.41 3.02 1.08
CA THR A 29 -27.11 3.30 -0.17
C THR A 29 -27.37 4.79 -0.31
N TRP A 30 -27.25 5.30 -1.54
CA TRP A 30 -27.61 6.67 -1.91
C TRP A 30 -28.55 6.67 -3.10
N VAL A 31 -29.47 7.64 -3.15
CA VAL A 31 -30.37 7.80 -4.29
C VAL A 31 -29.70 8.69 -5.33
N ASP A 32 -29.49 8.16 -6.54
CA ASP A 32 -29.13 8.98 -7.69
C ASP A 32 -30.36 9.77 -8.14
N VAL A 33 -30.46 10.99 -7.61
CA VAL A 33 -31.58 11.89 -7.90
C VAL A 33 -31.65 12.22 -9.39
N ALA A 34 -30.51 12.42 -10.05
CA ALA A 34 -30.48 12.80 -11.46
C ALA A 34 -31.00 11.67 -12.34
N ALA A 35 -30.48 10.45 -12.15
CA ALA A 35 -30.93 9.28 -12.89
C ALA A 35 -32.39 8.92 -12.57
N THR A 36 -32.80 9.05 -11.31
CA THR A 36 -34.19 8.84 -10.89
C THR A 36 -35.14 9.84 -11.57
N VAL A 37 -34.79 11.13 -11.58
CA VAL A 37 -35.61 12.17 -12.24
C VAL A 37 -35.67 11.91 -13.74
N ALA A 38 -34.57 11.53 -14.38
CA ALA A 38 -34.57 11.16 -15.79
C ALA A 38 -35.55 10.00 -16.08
N ASN A 39 -35.56 8.97 -15.24
CA ASN A 39 -36.51 7.86 -15.36
C ASN A 39 -37.96 8.32 -15.16
N ILE A 40 -38.22 9.24 -14.22
CA ILE A 40 -39.56 9.81 -14.01
C ILE A 40 -40.04 10.57 -15.24
N LEU A 41 -39.19 11.37 -15.86
CA LEU A 41 -39.54 12.16 -17.04
C LEU A 41 -39.78 11.30 -18.29
N ALA A 42 -39.16 10.11 -18.35
CA ALA A 42 -39.32 9.17 -19.45
C ALA A 42 -40.53 8.23 -19.30
N ALA A 43 -41.13 8.14 -18.12
CA ALA A 43 -42.18 7.19 -17.81
C ALA A 43 -43.56 7.60 -18.34
N ALA A 44 -44.39 6.63 -18.71
CA ALA A 44 -45.76 6.86 -19.16
C ALA A 44 -46.67 7.31 -17.99
N PRO A 45 -47.79 8.03 -18.27
CA PRO A 45 -48.74 8.38 -17.22
C PRO A 45 -49.26 7.16 -16.45
N GLY A 46 -49.04 7.15 -15.14
CA GLY A 46 -49.45 6.05 -14.25
C GLY A 46 -48.43 4.92 -14.10
N GLU A 47 -47.31 4.97 -14.83
CA GLU A 47 -46.20 4.03 -14.67
C GLU A 47 -45.47 4.25 -13.35
N ARG A 48 -45.07 3.16 -12.68
CA ARG A 48 -44.28 3.21 -11.44
C ARG A 48 -42.79 3.25 -11.79
N VAL A 49 -42.10 4.28 -11.32
CA VAL A 49 -40.64 4.40 -11.46
C VAL A 49 -39.96 4.01 -10.16
N GLN A 50 -38.95 3.14 -10.26
CA GLN A 50 -38.08 2.80 -9.14
C GLN A 50 -36.96 3.84 -9.00
N LEU A 51 -36.54 4.08 -7.75
CA LEU A 51 -35.38 4.91 -7.49
C LEU A 51 -34.13 4.22 -8.04
N VAL A 52 -33.26 5.00 -8.67
CA VAL A 52 -31.90 4.55 -8.98
C VAL A 52 -31.09 4.72 -7.71
N VAL A 53 -30.58 3.60 -7.19
CA VAL A 53 -29.75 3.57 -5.98
C VAL A 53 -28.32 3.19 -6.33
N LEU A 54 -27.38 3.83 -5.66
CA LEU A 54 -25.95 3.58 -5.76
C LEU A 54 -25.45 3.05 -4.42
N ASP A 55 -24.53 2.09 -4.48
CA ASP A 55 -23.83 1.61 -3.30
C ASP A 55 -22.84 2.67 -2.81
N VAL A 56 -22.88 2.96 -1.51
CA VAL A 56 -21.89 3.79 -0.83
C VAL A 56 -21.02 2.87 0.00
N LEU A 57 -19.78 2.70 -0.43
CA LEU A 57 -18.84 1.85 0.29
C LEU A 57 -18.30 2.57 1.53
N PRO A 58 -18.06 1.83 2.63
CA PRO A 58 -17.42 2.37 3.82
C PRO A 58 -15.94 2.67 3.57
N THR A 59 -15.37 3.49 4.46
CA THR A 59 -13.97 3.93 4.40
C THR A 59 -13.05 2.80 4.85
N ILE A 60 -13.38 2.17 5.98
CA ILE A 60 -12.65 1.03 6.52
C ILE A 60 -13.40 -0.24 6.16
N ARG A 61 -12.71 -1.14 5.46
CA ARG A 61 -13.24 -2.42 4.99
C ARG A 61 -12.48 -3.55 5.64
N ARG A 62 -13.10 -4.73 5.73
CA ARG A 62 -12.48 -5.95 6.27
C ARG A 62 -11.10 -6.23 5.66
N SER A 63 -10.96 -5.97 4.36
CA SER A 63 -9.68 -6.13 3.63
C SER A 63 -8.51 -5.28 4.16
N LEU A 64 -8.76 -4.23 4.95
CA LEU A 64 -7.69 -3.45 5.60
C LEU A 64 -7.05 -4.20 6.78
N PHE A 65 -7.80 -5.11 7.41
CA PHE A 65 -7.34 -5.90 8.56
C PHE A 65 -6.52 -7.13 8.15
N GLU A 66 -6.33 -7.36 6.86
CA GLU A 66 -5.59 -8.51 6.33
C GLU A 66 -4.22 -8.06 5.79
N PRO A 67 -3.14 -8.80 6.09
CA PRO A 67 -1.83 -8.49 5.53
C PRO A 67 -1.79 -8.81 4.03
N VAL A 68 -1.21 -7.89 3.26
CA VAL A 68 -1.06 -8.02 1.81
C VAL A 68 0.33 -8.55 1.47
N TYR A 69 0.41 -9.79 1.00
CA TYR A 69 1.66 -10.39 0.51
C TYR A 69 1.85 -10.24 -1.00
N ARG A 70 0.75 -10.03 -1.73
CA ARG A 70 0.71 -9.94 -3.19
C ARG A 70 -0.47 -9.12 -3.67
N GLY A 71 -0.34 -8.58 -4.88
CA GLY A 71 -1.45 -8.00 -5.63
C GLY A 71 -2.25 -9.03 -6.42
N ASN A 72 -3.00 -8.53 -7.40
CA ASN A 72 -3.89 -9.33 -8.23
C ASN A 72 -3.10 -10.37 -9.07
N PRO A 73 -3.36 -11.69 -8.93
CA PRO A 73 -2.65 -12.73 -9.67
C PRO A 73 -3.00 -12.78 -11.16
N GLU A 74 -4.06 -12.12 -11.60
CA GLU A 74 -4.47 -12.06 -13.01
C GLU A 74 -3.76 -10.94 -13.77
N ARG A 75 -3.12 -10.00 -13.06
CA ARG A 75 -2.42 -8.86 -13.66
C ARG A 75 -0.92 -9.14 -13.78
N PRO A 76 -0.29 -8.89 -14.94
CA PRO A 76 1.13 -9.14 -15.15
C PRO A 76 2.00 -8.05 -14.51
N TYR A 77 1.72 -7.69 -13.26
CA TYR A 77 2.37 -6.62 -12.51
C TYR A 77 3.23 -7.20 -11.39
N VAL A 78 4.32 -6.52 -11.07
CA VAL A 78 5.23 -6.84 -9.97
C VAL A 78 5.71 -5.54 -9.33
N SER A 79 5.94 -5.52 -8.03
CA SER A 79 6.42 -4.33 -7.32
C SER A 79 7.73 -4.57 -6.61
N LEU A 80 8.58 -3.53 -6.62
CA LEU A 80 9.76 -3.43 -5.77
C LEU A 80 9.38 -2.63 -4.52
N ALA A 81 9.43 -3.26 -3.36
CA ALA A 81 9.20 -2.65 -2.06
C ALA A 81 10.55 -2.45 -1.36
N ILE A 82 10.95 -1.19 -1.20
CA ILE A 82 12.27 -0.81 -0.69
C ILE A 82 12.10 -0.25 0.72
N ASN A 83 12.50 -1.00 1.74
CA ASN A 83 12.46 -0.55 3.12
C ASN A 83 13.70 0.28 3.44
N VAL A 84 13.49 1.48 3.99
CA VAL A 84 14.56 2.45 4.26
C VAL A 84 14.52 2.91 5.71
N ASP A 85 15.56 2.52 6.43
CA ASP A 85 15.89 3.01 7.77
C ASP A 85 17.38 3.43 7.87
N TRP A 86 18.15 3.16 6.82
CA TRP A 86 19.59 3.44 6.64
C TRP A 86 19.93 3.40 5.14
N GLY A 87 21.19 3.57 4.75
CA GLY A 87 21.67 3.41 3.36
C GLY A 87 21.56 4.68 2.51
N GLN A 88 21.59 5.85 3.17
CA GLN A 88 21.54 7.17 2.54
C GLN A 88 22.61 7.38 1.46
N GLU A 89 23.77 6.75 1.60
CA GLU A 89 24.89 6.80 0.65
C GLU A 89 24.67 5.92 -0.59
N ILE A 90 23.77 4.94 -0.52
CA ILE A 90 23.44 4.01 -1.60
C ILE A 90 22.26 4.51 -2.42
N LEU A 91 21.29 5.18 -1.78
CA LEU A 91 20.05 5.62 -2.40
C LEU A 91 20.23 6.43 -3.70
N PRO A 92 21.16 7.40 -3.83
CA PRO A 92 21.36 8.11 -5.09
C PRO A 92 21.66 7.16 -6.26
N LYS A 93 22.54 6.17 -6.05
CA LYS A 93 22.89 5.18 -7.08
C LYS A 93 21.72 4.25 -7.39
N MET A 94 20.96 3.85 -6.38
CA MET A 94 19.75 3.04 -6.57
C MET A 94 18.73 3.78 -7.44
N LEU A 95 18.46 5.05 -7.12
CA LEU A 95 17.55 5.91 -7.88
C LEU A 95 18.03 6.10 -9.32
N ASP A 96 19.33 6.34 -9.53
CA ASP A 96 19.90 6.46 -10.88
C ASP A 96 19.68 5.18 -11.72
N VAL A 97 19.82 4.00 -11.12
CA VAL A 97 19.53 2.72 -11.80
C VAL A 97 18.04 2.59 -12.11
N LEU A 98 17.16 2.93 -11.16
CA LEU A 98 15.71 2.89 -11.39
C LEU A 98 15.28 3.85 -12.52
N ASP A 99 15.84 5.06 -12.56
CA ASP A 99 15.60 6.06 -13.60
C ASP A 99 16.08 5.58 -14.98
N GLN A 100 17.31 5.05 -15.06
CA GLN A 100 17.87 4.49 -16.30
C GLN A 100 17.00 3.37 -16.88
N HIS A 101 16.35 2.61 -16.01
CA HIS A 101 15.46 1.53 -16.40
C HIS A 101 14.00 1.94 -16.50
N GLN A 102 13.64 3.19 -16.20
CA GLN A 102 12.26 3.70 -16.18
C GLN A 102 11.35 2.85 -15.29
N VAL A 103 11.78 2.64 -14.04
CA VAL A 103 11.03 1.87 -13.03
C VAL A 103 10.67 2.77 -11.86
N ALA A 104 9.38 2.90 -11.59
CA ALA A 104 8.88 3.42 -10.32
C ALA A 104 8.76 2.26 -9.31
N ALA A 105 9.00 2.56 -8.03
CA ALA A 105 9.02 1.61 -6.93
C ALA A 105 8.37 2.27 -5.70
N THR A 106 8.08 1.48 -4.68
CA THR A 106 7.57 2.00 -3.40
C THR A 106 8.69 1.98 -2.36
N PHE A 107 8.98 3.14 -1.79
CA PHE A 107 9.95 3.30 -0.72
C PHE A 107 9.21 3.44 0.61
N PHE A 108 9.35 2.44 1.48
CA PHE A 108 8.81 2.48 2.84
C PHE A 108 9.84 3.13 3.74
N LEU A 109 9.58 4.38 4.15
CA LEU A 109 10.53 5.19 4.89
C LEU A 109 10.20 5.18 6.39
N THR A 110 11.22 5.04 7.24
CA THR A 110 11.03 5.33 8.66
C THR A 110 11.07 6.84 8.92
N GLY A 111 10.28 7.30 9.89
CA GLY A 111 10.21 8.71 10.23
C GLY A 111 11.53 9.26 10.74
N ARG A 112 12.23 8.51 11.59
CA ARG A 112 13.56 8.86 12.11
C ARG A 112 14.57 9.05 10.98
N TRP A 113 14.51 8.21 9.95
CA TRP A 113 15.41 8.30 8.80
C TRP A 113 15.05 9.50 7.93
N ALA A 114 13.76 9.69 7.63
CA ALA A 114 13.28 10.80 6.82
C ALA A 114 13.57 12.16 7.48
N GLN A 115 13.41 12.25 8.81
CA GLN A 115 13.73 13.45 9.59
C GLN A 115 15.22 13.80 9.53
N ALA A 116 16.10 12.79 9.57
CA ALA A 116 17.54 12.99 9.44
C ALA A 116 17.99 13.26 7.99
N ASN A 117 17.21 12.82 7.00
CA ASN A 117 17.55 12.88 5.57
C ASN A 117 16.45 13.52 4.71
N PRO A 118 15.95 14.72 5.05
CA PRO A 118 14.76 15.29 4.41
C PRO A 118 14.97 15.57 2.92
N ALA A 119 16.19 15.93 2.51
CA ALA A 119 16.53 16.13 1.11
C ALA A 119 16.47 14.82 0.30
N LEU A 120 16.85 13.68 0.89
CA LEU A 120 16.78 12.38 0.22
C LEU A 120 15.34 11.88 0.13
N ALA A 121 14.53 12.04 1.19
CA ALA A 121 13.09 11.72 1.13
C ALA A 121 12.39 12.50 0.01
N LYS A 122 12.65 13.82 -0.06
CA LYS A 122 12.19 14.69 -1.16
C LYS A 122 12.67 14.22 -2.53
N MET A 123 13.94 13.83 -2.64
CA MET A 123 14.53 13.35 -3.89
C MET A 123 13.83 12.08 -4.39
N ILE A 124 13.58 11.10 -3.50
CA ILE A 124 12.85 9.86 -3.84
C ILE A 124 11.48 10.21 -4.44
N ALA A 125 10.70 11.03 -3.74
CA ALA A 125 9.37 11.43 -4.21
C ALA A 125 9.43 12.23 -5.53
N SER A 126 10.37 13.17 -5.66
CA SER A 126 10.51 14.01 -6.86
C SER A 126 10.91 13.22 -8.12
N ARG A 127 11.49 12.03 -7.97
CA ARG A 127 11.82 11.12 -9.07
C ARG A 127 10.67 10.19 -9.44
N GLY A 128 9.46 10.43 -8.91
CA GLY A 128 8.24 9.71 -9.29
C GLY A 128 8.06 8.37 -8.57
N HIS A 129 8.79 8.14 -7.48
CA HIS A 129 8.57 6.96 -6.64
C HIS A 129 7.43 7.18 -5.65
N GLU A 130 6.75 6.10 -5.30
CA GLU A 130 5.71 6.08 -4.28
C GLU A 130 6.35 6.02 -2.89
N ILE A 131 5.83 6.82 -1.96
CA ILE A 131 6.26 6.83 -0.56
C ILE A 131 5.27 6.04 0.30
N GLY A 132 5.78 5.06 1.04
CA GLY A 132 5.04 4.28 2.03
C GLY A 132 5.57 4.52 3.45
N ASN A 133 4.76 4.15 4.44
CA ASN A 133 5.07 4.32 5.85
C ASN A 133 5.79 3.07 6.41
N HIS A 134 6.98 3.23 7.02
CA HIS A 134 7.71 2.14 7.69
C HIS A 134 7.76 2.30 9.23
N GLY A 135 6.83 3.09 9.77
CA GLY A 135 6.82 3.49 11.19
C GLY A 135 7.91 4.50 11.55
N TYR A 136 7.69 5.28 12.60
CA TYR A 136 8.59 6.40 12.91
C TYR A 136 9.98 5.96 13.40
N TRP A 137 10.11 5.14 14.45
CA TRP A 137 11.41 4.87 15.10
C TRP A 137 11.94 3.42 14.97
N HIS A 138 11.43 2.64 14.01
CA HIS A 138 11.82 1.24 13.72
C HIS A 138 11.79 0.30 14.95
N ALA A 139 10.75 0.42 15.78
CA ALA A 139 10.49 -0.50 16.89
C ALA A 139 9.98 -1.86 16.42
N HIS A 140 10.00 -2.86 17.30
CA HIS A 140 9.30 -4.14 17.14
C HIS A 140 7.79 -3.93 17.35
N PRO A 141 6.96 -3.87 16.29
CA PRO A 141 5.55 -3.48 16.37
C PRO A 141 4.73 -4.42 17.25
N ASN A 142 5.10 -5.71 17.31
CA ASN A 142 4.41 -6.69 18.12
C ASN A 142 4.51 -6.42 19.63
N SER A 143 5.50 -5.66 20.06
CA SER A 143 5.73 -5.29 21.47
C SER A 143 5.08 -3.96 21.87
N LEU A 144 4.53 -3.19 20.91
CA LEU A 144 3.96 -1.87 21.16
C LEU A 144 2.48 -1.95 21.54
N SER A 145 2.00 -1.00 22.38
CA SER A 145 0.57 -0.82 22.62
C SER A 145 -0.15 -0.28 21.38
N ALA A 146 -1.48 -0.39 21.31
CA ALA A 146 -2.26 0.18 20.18
C ALA A 146 -2.01 1.70 20.04
N LYS A 147 -1.95 2.41 21.17
CA LYS A 147 -1.62 3.85 21.20
C LYS A 147 -0.21 4.14 20.68
N ASP A 148 0.77 3.32 21.03
CA ASP A 148 2.14 3.50 20.54
C ASP A 148 2.27 3.14 19.06
N LEU A 149 1.50 2.16 18.57
CA LEU A 149 1.39 1.82 17.15
C LEU A 149 0.74 2.95 16.35
N GLU A 150 -0.34 3.53 16.87
CA GLU A 150 -0.99 4.70 16.27
C GLU A 150 0.01 5.85 16.15
N LYS A 151 0.73 6.17 17.24
CA LYS A 151 1.78 7.18 17.23
C LYS A 151 2.91 6.86 16.24
N LEU A 152 3.35 5.60 16.19
CA LEU A 152 4.38 5.12 15.28
C LEU A 152 4.00 5.39 13.81
N ILE A 153 2.73 5.21 13.46
CA ILE A 153 2.21 5.36 12.09
C ILE A 153 1.90 6.83 11.80
N VAL A 154 1.08 7.48 12.62
CA VAL A 154 0.56 8.85 12.37
C VAL A 154 1.65 9.91 12.39
N ASP A 155 2.62 9.83 13.30
CA ASP A 155 3.72 10.80 13.30
C ASP A 155 4.54 10.72 12.01
N ASN A 156 4.73 9.49 11.49
CA ASN A 156 5.46 9.28 10.25
C ASN A 156 4.63 9.73 9.04
N GLU A 157 3.33 9.49 9.05
CA GLU A 157 2.42 10.01 8.03
C GLU A 157 2.55 11.53 7.87
N ASN A 158 2.43 12.26 8.98
CA ASN A 158 2.51 13.72 8.98
C ASN A 158 3.87 14.21 8.46
N LEU A 159 4.97 13.58 8.90
CA LEU A 159 6.30 13.93 8.46
C LEU A 159 6.52 13.64 6.97
N LEU A 160 6.06 12.49 6.48
CA LEU A 160 6.22 12.13 5.07
C LEU A 160 5.37 12.99 4.16
N ASP A 161 4.14 13.35 4.56
CA ASP A 161 3.30 14.29 3.81
C ASP A 161 3.97 15.68 3.76
N GLU A 162 4.45 16.20 4.89
CA GLU A 162 5.17 17.48 4.93
C GLU A 162 6.42 17.48 4.01
N LEU A 163 7.19 16.39 4.02
CA LEU A 163 8.41 16.31 3.24
C LEU A 163 8.16 16.06 1.75
N THR A 164 7.19 15.22 1.41
CA THR A 164 7.07 14.64 0.07
C THR A 164 5.81 15.03 -0.68
N GLY A 165 4.80 15.57 0.02
CA GLY A 165 3.46 15.82 -0.51
C GLY A 165 2.69 14.54 -0.87
N GLN A 166 3.12 13.38 -0.36
CA GLN A 166 2.44 12.10 -0.55
C GLN A 166 1.92 11.59 0.79
N SER A 167 0.63 11.22 0.81
CA SER A 167 -0.05 10.57 1.94
C SER A 167 -0.68 9.25 1.47
N ASN A 168 0.16 8.29 1.11
CA ASN A 168 -0.32 6.96 0.71
C ASN A 168 -0.61 6.12 1.96
N LYS A 169 -1.75 5.46 1.97
CA LYS A 169 -2.19 4.56 3.06
C LYS A 169 -1.60 3.15 2.93
N LEU A 170 -0.27 3.08 2.76
CA LEU A 170 0.51 1.84 2.70
C LEU A 170 1.49 1.79 3.89
N PHE A 171 1.40 0.75 4.72
CA PHE A 171 2.25 0.56 5.89
C PHE A 171 3.00 -0.76 5.80
N ALA A 172 4.33 -0.71 5.74
CA ALA A 172 5.16 -1.90 5.92
C ALA A 172 5.62 -1.94 7.38
N PRO A 173 5.27 -2.95 8.18
CA PRO A 173 5.76 -3.02 9.55
C PRO A 173 7.26 -3.36 9.57
N PRO A 174 8.06 -2.71 10.43
CA PRO A 174 9.44 -3.11 10.69
C PRO A 174 9.57 -4.62 10.95
N TYR A 175 10.63 -5.22 10.39
CA TYR A 175 10.91 -6.66 10.49
C TYR A 175 9.84 -7.60 9.88
N GLY A 176 8.79 -7.07 9.23
CA GLY A 176 7.62 -7.85 8.82
C GLY A 176 6.79 -8.36 10.00
N GLU A 177 6.97 -7.77 11.18
CA GLU A 177 6.26 -8.16 12.39
C GLU A 177 4.84 -7.60 12.40
N PHE A 178 3.86 -8.49 12.52
CA PHE A 178 2.48 -8.11 12.78
C PHE A 178 1.80 -9.13 13.71
N ASN A 179 0.74 -8.67 14.34
CA ASN A 179 -0.27 -9.44 15.05
C ASN A 179 -1.62 -8.74 14.86
N GLU A 180 -2.70 -9.27 15.42
CA GLU A 180 -4.05 -8.72 15.26
C GLU A 180 -4.13 -7.23 15.64
N ARG A 181 -3.45 -6.82 16.72
CA ARG A 181 -3.40 -5.43 17.16
C ARG A 181 -2.66 -4.52 16.16
N VAL A 182 -1.55 -4.97 15.57
CA VAL A 182 -0.84 -4.21 14.52
C VAL A 182 -1.74 -4.02 13.31
N LEU A 183 -2.39 -5.10 12.86
CA LEU A 183 -3.31 -5.06 11.72
C LEU A 183 -4.51 -4.17 12.00
N ALA A 184 -5.14 -4.31 13.16
CA ALA A 184 -6.29 -3.51 13.58
C ALA A 184 -5.96 -2.02 13.71
N THR A 185 -4.80 -1.69 14.30
CA THR A 185 -4.37 -0.29 14.44
C THR A 185 -4.06 0.33 13.08
N ALA A 186 -3.38 -0.38 12.18
CA ALA A 186 -3.14 0.11 10.83
C ALA A 186 -4.47 0.29 10.06
N ALA A 187 -5.36 -0.71 10.13
CA ALA A 187 -6.64 -0.69 9.45
C ALA A 187 -7.55 0.45 9.93
N SER A 188 -7.64 0.71 11.24
CA SER A 188 -8.44 1.81 11.79
C SER A 188 -7.95 3.19 11.34
N LEU A 189 -6.68 3.31 10.98
CA LEU A 189 -6.06 4.51 10.40
C LEU A 189 -6.18 4.57 8.85
N GLY A 190 -6.88 3.61 8.24
CA GLY A 190 -7.08 3.48 6.80
C GLY A 190 -5.92 2.81 6.06
N TYR A 191 -4.89 2.32 6.76
CA TYR A 191 -3.71 1.72 6.13
C TYR A 191 -3.94 0.27 5.68
N ARG A 192 -3.37 -0.07 4.53
CA ARG A 192 -3.08 -1.45 4.15
C ARG A 192 -1.73 -1.87 4.72
N THR A 193 -1.70 -3.00 5.42
CA THR A 193 -0.45 -3.61 5.89
C THR A 193 0.21 -4.38 4.76
N ILE A 194 1.36 -3.92 4.30
CA ILE A 194 2.11 -4.46 3.16
C ILE A 194 3.26 -5.32 3.65
N LEU A 195 3.29 -6.56 3.19
CA LEU A 195 4.40 -7.49 3.34
C LEU A 195 4.95 -7.83 1.94
N TRP A 196 5.52 -9.02 1.78
CA TRP A 196 6.15 -9.40 0.53
C TRP A 196 5.96 -10.89 0.24
N SER A 197 5.83 -11.21 -1.05
CA SER A 197 5.83 -12.59 -1.55
C SER A 197 7.25 -13.13 -1.75
N LEU A 198 8.22 -12.24 -2.01
CA LEU A 198 9.59 -12.60 -2.33
C LEU A 198 10.56 -11.71 -1.55
N ASP A 199 11.52 -12.33 -0.89
CA ASP A 199 12.57 -11.66 -0.12
C ASP A 199 13.91 -11.79 -0.84
N THR A 200 14.54 -10.66 -1.14
CA THR A 200 15.90 -10.65 -1.71
C THR A 200 16.93 -11.18 -0.73
N ARG A 201 16.70 -11.09 0.58
CA ARG A 201 17.68 -11.33 1.65
C ARG A 201 18.99 -10.59 1.41
N ASP A 202 18.90 -9.43 0.77
CA ASP A 202 20.05 -8.60 0.44
C ASP A 202 20.83 -8.14 1.67
N TRP A 203 20.14 -8.00 2.80
CA TRP A 203 20.73 -7.68 4.09
C TRP A 203 21.75 -8.71 4.61
N GLN A 204 21.73 -9.95 4.10
CA GLN A 204 22.74 -10.99 4.40
C GLN A 204 23.99 -10.89 3.51
N ASP A 205 24.09 -9.85 2.68
CA ASP A 205 25.18 -9.60 1.74
C ASP A 205 25.45 -10.75 0.75
N PRO A 206 24.42 -11.39 0.13
CA PRO A 206 24.64 -12.31 -0.98
C PRO A 206 25.23 -11.58 -2.19
N SER A 207 25.81 -12.34 -3.10
CA SER A 207 26.23 -11.83 -4.40
C SER A 207 25.02 -11.31 -5.21
N PRO A 208 25.22 -10.33 -6.11
CA PRO A 208 24.14 -9.83 -6.97
C PRO A 208 23.46 -10.95 -7.78
N GLN A 209 24.23 -11.93 -8.26
CA GLN A 209 23.69 -13.06 -9.02
C GLN A 209 22.80 -13.97 -8.17
N GLU A 210 23.13 -14.18 -6.89
CA GLU A 210 22.27 -14.94 -5.97
C GLU A 210 20.94 -14.23 -5.73
N ILE A 211 20.92 -12.90 -5.64
CA ILE A 211 19.68 -12.12 -5.56
C ILE A 211 18.83 -12.37 -6.82
N VAL A 212 19.41 -12.23 -8.01
CA VAL A 212 18.71 -12.45 -9.28
C VAL A 212 18.16 -13.88 -9.38
N ASN A 213 18.98 -14.89 -9.09
CA ASN A 213 18.60 -16.31 -9.15
C ASN A 213 17.53 -16.68 -8.11
N ARG A 214 17.48 -15.96 -6.98
CA ARG A 214 16.46 -16.16 -5.94
C ARG A 214 15.11 -15.59 -6.37
N ILE A 215 15.09 -14.45 -7.05
CA ILE A 215 13.88 -13.68 -7.34
C ILE A 215 13.28 -14.03 -8.70
N VAL A 216 14.04 -13.91 -9.79
CA VAL A 216 13.49 -13.96 -11.15
C VAL A 216 12.74 -15.28 -11.45
N PRO A 217 13.24 -16.48 -11.08
CA PRO A 217 12.52 -17.72 -11.33
C PRO A 217 11.17 -17.80 -10.61
N LYS A 218 11.05 -17.17 -9.43
CA LYS A 218 9.87 -17.24 -8.55
C LYS A 218 8.90 -16.08 -8.73
N ALA A 219 9.32 -14.99 -9.36
CA ALA A 219 8.47 -13.84 -9.62
C ALA A 219 7.30 -14.21 -10.54
N GLU A 220 6.10 -13.87 -10.11
CA GLU A 220 4.86 -14.08 -10.84
C GLU A 220 3.95 -12.85 -10.71
N ASN A 221 2.80 -12.90 -11.37
CA ASN A 221 1.79 -11.86 -11.29
C ASN A 221 1.45 -11.52 -9.84
N GLY A 222 1.38 -10.23 -9.53
CA GLY A 222 1.08 -9.74 -8.19
C GLY A 222 2.27 -9.81 -7.21
N SER A 223 3.45 -10.31 -7.60
CA SER A 223 4.58 -10.42 -6.67
C SER A 223 4.99 -9.06 -6.10
N ILE A 224 5.20 -9.01 -4.78
CA ILE A 224 5.88 -7.92 -4.08
C ILE A 224 7.25 -8.43 -3.66
N ILE A 225 8.31 -7.71 -4.06
CA ILE A 225 9.71 -8.07 -3.84
C ILE A 225 10.32 -7.11 -2.80
N LEU A 226 10.65 -7.61 -1.62
CA LEU A 226 11.32 -6.85 -0.56
C LEU A 226 12.81 -6.68 -0.84
N MET A 227 13.31 -5.46 -0.67
CA MET A 227 14.74 -5.13 -0.67
C MET A 227 15.05 -3.88 0.16
N HIS A 228 16.33 -3.56 0.24
CA HIS A 228 16.91 -2.47 1.03
C HIS A 228 17.97 -1.71 0.21
N PRO A 229 18.33 -0.47 0.60
CA PRO A 229 19.37 0.30 -0.07
C PRO A 229 20.78 -0.24 0.23
N LYS A 230 21.12 -1.40 -0.34
CA LYS A 230 22.47 -2.01 -0.31
C LYS A 230 23.16 -2.03 -1.66
N ALA A 231 24.50 -2.05 -1.63
CA ALA A 231 25.33 -2.07 -2.83
C ALA A 231 25.11 -3.33 -3.70
N ASN A 232 24.91 -4.50 -3.09
CA ASN A 232 24.60 -5.74 -3.81
C ASN A 232 23.22 -5.67 -4.49
N THR A 233 22.22 -5.07 -3.84
CA THR A 233 20.89 -4.79 -4.44
C THR A 233 21.02 -3.87 -5.65
N VAL A 234 21.75 -2.76 -5.53
CA VAL A 234 22.00 -1.84 -6.66
C VAL A 234 22.66 -2.55 -7.84
N GLN A 235 23.64 -3.41 -7.58
CA GLN A 235 24.30 -4.20 -8.63
C GLN A 235 23.39 -5.27 -9.24
N ALA A 236 22.43 -5.80 -8.49
CA ALA A 236 21.48 -6.80 -8.97
C ALA A 236 20.33 -6.20 -9.79
N LEU A 237 19.92 -4.96 -9.49
CA LEU A 237 18.75 -4.30 -10.08
C LEU A 237 18.69 -4.37 -11.61
N PRO A 238 19.76 -4.08 -12.39
CA PRO A 238 19.68 -4.12 -13.85
C PRO A 238 19.28 -5.50 -14.39
N GLN A 239 19.88 -6.56 -13.84
CA GLN A 239 19.57 -7.93 -14.25
C GLN A 239 18.22 -8.40 -13.72
N LEU A 240 17.84 -7.98 -12.50
CA LEU A 240 16.55 -8.29 -11.91
C LEU A 240 15.41 -7.67 -12.73
N ILE A 241 15.50 -6.38 -13.07
CA ILE A 241 14.53 -5.67 -13.91
C ILE A 241 14.43 -6.32 -15.29
N LYS A 242 15.58 -6.65 -15.90
CA LYS A 242 15.61 -7.35 -17.19
C LYS A 242 14.89 -8.70 -17.12
N GLY A 243 15.23 -9.54 -16.13
CA GLY A 243 14.62 -10.86 -15.97
C GLY A 243 13.12 -10.81 -15.67
N LEU A 244 12.65 -9.83 -14.90
CA LEU A 244 11.21 -9.63 -14.67
C LEU A 244 10.47 -9.25 -15.96
N ARG A 245 11.06 -8.36 -16.77
CA ARG A 245 10.49 -7.95 -18.07
C ARG A 245 10.47 -9.10 -19.08
N GLU A 246 11.51 -9.95 -19.09
CA GLU A 246 11.53 -11.16 -19.93
C GLU A 246 10.43 -12.16 -19.56
N LYS A 247 9.90 -12.10 -18.34
CA LYS A 247 8.70 -12.84 -17.91
C LYS A 247 7.39 -12.12 -18.22
N ASN A 248 7.43 -11.03 -19.00
CA ASN A 248 6.31 -10.15 -19.30
C ASN A 248 5.69 -9.48 -18.06
N LEU A 249 6.46 -9.34 -16.96
CA LEU A 249 6.00 -8.61 -15.77
C LEU A 249 6.33 -7.13 -15.89
N ARG A 250 5.32 -6.27 -15.73
CA ARG A 250 5.46 -4.82 -15.65
C ARG A 250 5.75 -4.42 -14.21
N LEU A 251 6.80 -3.65 -14.01
CA LEU A 251 7.14 -3.11 -12.70
C LEU A 251 6.29 -1.87 -12.41
N VAL A 252 5.59 -1.88 -11.28
CA VAL A 252 4.71 -0.79 -10.83
C VAL A 252 4.88 -0.57 -9.33
N PRO A 253 4.58 0.63 -8.79
CA PRO A 253 4.46 0.83 -7.35
C PRO A 253 3.38 -0.06 -6.72
N VAL A 254 3.49 -0.31 -5.42
CA VAL A 254 2.56 -1.13 -4.64
C VAL A 254 1.14 -0.57 -4.70
N GLY A 255 0.95 0.75 -4.65
CA GLY A 255 -0.39 1.33 -4.85
C GLY A 255 -1.00 0.92 -6.19
N GLU A 256 -0.25 1.02 -7.29
CA GLU A 256 -0.73 0.63 -8.62
C GLU A 256 -0.99 -0.88 -8.71
N LEU A 257 -0.17 -1.69 -8.02
CA LEU A 257 -0.34 -3.14 -7.93
C LEU A 257 -1.67 -3.55 -7.25
N LEU A 258 -2.16 -2.75 -6.31
CA LEU A 258 -3.34 -3.07 -5.50
C LEU A 258 -4.65 -2.44 -6.00
N TRP A 259 -4.59 -1.24 -6.57
CA TRP A 259 -5.78 -0.39 -6.75
C TRP A 259 -6.18 -0.14 -8.20
N HIS A 260 -5.39 -0.58 -9.18
CA HIS A 260 -5.91 -0.64 -10.54
C HIS A 260 -6.72 -1.93 -10.68
N ASP A 261 -8.03 -1.74 -10.69
CA ASP A 261 -9.07 -2.68 -11.17
C ASP A 261 -9.29 -2.59 -12.68
#